data_AF-A0A0G0JVE1-F1
#
_entry.id   AF-A0A0G0JVE1-F1
#
_cell.length_a   1.000
_cell.length_b   1.000
_cell.length_c   1.000
_cell.angle_alpha   90.00
_cell.angle_beta   90.00
_cell.angle_gamma   90.00
#
_symmetry.space_group_name_H-M   'P 1'
#
loop_
_entity.id
_entity.type
_entity.pdbx_description
1 polymer ?
#
loop_
_entity_poly.entity_id
_entity_poly.type
_entity_poly.pdbx_seq_one_letter_code
_entity_poly.pdbx_strand_id
1 'polypeptide(L)'
;MFTDECIAKIREWRETLKEEWGIAMINRPSGGYLMCPDCKTIVSNNDYTKGSTLINPKNPFPGCGHQSVRELWPRWDVLSLIDDFDITTLEHEEDITKIKLIFYCSSFDFLFESFLVNFLEKVNTQRQLIDYILDTNSEFPKRVALFNKLSGEKLKDVLKNNGFSDFGTQQRFLREKRNELVHKTFDIDFDILNKCFEVIERDMLKVFVFLHNKYISTR
;
A
#
# COMPACT_ATOMS: atom_id res chain seq x y z
N MET A 1 25.53 -16.96 -18.42
CA MET A 1 26.38 -17.01 -17.22
C MET A 1 26.79 -15.58 -16.90
N PHE A 2 26.41 -15.07 -15.74
CA PHE A 2 26.81 -13.74 -15.30
C PHE A 2 28.28 -13.73 -14.88
N THR A 3 28.93 -12.59 -15.04
CA THR A 3 30.31 -12.35 -14.63
C THR A 3 30.36 -12.01 -13.14
N ASP A 4 31.42 -12.43 -12.45
CA ASP A 4 31.60 -12.24 -11.00
C ASP A 4 31.51 -10.77 -10.55
N GLU A 5 31.79 -9.84 -11.47
CA GLU A 5 31.71 -8.40 -11.25
C GLU A 5 30.26 -7.89 -11.05
N CYS A 6 29.27 -8.50 -11.74
CA CYS A 6 27.86 -8.17 -11.55
C CYS A 6 27.35 -8.67 -10.18
N ILE A 7 27.81 -9.85 -9.76
CA ILE A 7 27.46 -10.45 -8.47
C ILE A 7 28.03 -9.62 -7.32
N ALA A 8 29.25 -9.09 -7.47
CA ALA A 8 29.88 -8.23 -6.48
C ALA A 8 29.13 -6.89 -6.28
N LYS A 9 28.72 -6.23 -7.37
CA LYS A 9 27.95 -4.97 -7.30
C LYS A 9 26.57 -5.14 -6.66
N ILE A 10 25.90 -6.27 -6.91
CA ILE A 10 24.60 -6.59 -6.31
C ILE A 10 24.73 -6.86 -4.80
N ARG A 11 25.84 -7.49 -4.36
CA ARG A 11 26.14 -7.68 -2.94
C ARG A 11 26.44 -6.36 -2.24
N GLU A 12 27.22 -5.48 -2.87
CA GLU A 12 27.50 -4.14 -2.37
C GLU A 12 26.19 -3.33 -2.23
N TRP A 13 25.32 -3.35 -3.25
CA TRP A 13 23.99 -2.71 -3.18
C TRP A 13 23.09 -3.30 -2.10
N ARG A 14 23.11 -4.61 -1.88
CA ARG A 14 22.34 -5.27 -0.81
C ARG A 14 22.84 -4.85 0.56
N GLU A 15 24.14 -4.71 0.77
CA GLU A 15 24.69 -4.27 2.04
C GLU A 15 24.47 -2.77 2.25
N THR A 16 24.55 -1.93 1.21
CA THR A 16 24.14 -0.52 1.30
C THR A 16 22.64 -0.38 1.58
N LEU A 17 21.78 -1.18 0.96
CA LEU A 17 20.33 -1.17 1.22
C LEU A 17 20.01 -1.77 2.60
N LYS A 18 20.77 -2.75 3.11
CA LYS A 18 20.66 -3.21 4.50
C LYS A 18 21.26 -2.21 5.50
N GLU A 19 22.24 -1.40 5.14
CA GLU A 19 22.70 -0.32 6.00
C GLU A 19 21.69 0.83 6.00
N GLU A 20 21.14 1.19 4.84
CA GLU A 20 20.15 2.25 4.71
C GLU A 20 18.75 1.82 5.24
N TRP A 21 18.37 0.54 5.12
CA TRP A 21 17.03 0.03 5.48
C TRP A 21 17.05 -0.98 6.63
N GLY A 22 18.17 -1.65 6.90
CA GLY A 22 18.36 -2.56 8.04
C GLY A 22 18.84 -1.85 9.33
N ILE A 23 19.42 -0.65 9.24
CA ILE A 23 19.51 0.26 10.41
C ILE A 23 18.10 0.72 10.84
N ALA A 24 17.07 0.61 9.98
CA ALA A 24 15.69 0.94 10.35
C ALA A 24 14.95 -0.16 11.13
N MET A 25 15.40 -1.42 11.10
CA MET A 25 14.57 -2.55 11.58
C MET A 25 15.13 -3.43 12.70
N ILE A 26 16.45 -3.47 12.98
CA ILE A 26 17.00 -4.39 14.01
C ILE A 26 17.34 -3.69 15.34
N ASN A 27 17.42 -2.35 15.37
CA ASN A 27 17.44 -1.57 16.61
C ASN A 27 16.27 -0.56 16.54
N ARG A 28 15.10 -0.90 17.10
CA ARG A 28 13.86 -0.07 17.02
C ARG A 28 14.17 1.41 17.29
N PRO A 29 13.59 2.41 16.57
CA PRO A 29 12.26 2.37 15.92
C PRO A 29 12.17 3.18 14.60
N SER A 30 11.93 2.55 13.44
CA SER A 30 11.46 3.32 12.28
C SER A 30 10.77 2.51 11.17
N GLY A 31 9.49 2.76 10.88
CA GLY A 31 8.89 2.40 9.58
C GLY A 31 7.41 1.99 9.52
N GLY A 32 6.82 1.42 10.57
CA GLY A 32 5.44 0.90 10.50
C GLY A 32 4.34 1.97 10.63
N TYR A 33 3.09 1.66 10.26
CA TYR A 33 1.92 2.49 10.63
C TYR A 33 1.18 1.89 11.83
N LEU A 34 0.53 2.74 12.60
CA LEU A 34 -0.23 2.38 13.79
C LEU A 34 -1.68 2.84 13.60
N MET A 35 -2.63 1.96 13.85
CA MET A 35 -4.06 2.27 13.81
C MET A 35 -4.61 2.40 15.23
N CYS A 36 -5.40 3.47 15.46
CA CYS A 36 -6.14 3.64 16.70
C CYS A 36 -7.33 2.68 16.76
N PRO A 37 -7.54 1.89 17.83
CA PRO A 37 -8.67 0.98 17.92
C PRO A 37 -10.03 1.70 17.94
N ASP A 38 -10.08 2.93 18.48
CA ASP A 38 -11.32 3.70 18.67
C ASP A 38 -11.72 4.50 17.43
N CYS A 39 -10.86 5.42 16.98
CA CYS A 39 -11.17 6.32 15.85
C CYS A 39 -10.65 5.82 14.50
N LYS A 40 -9.93 4.69 14.49
CA LYS A 40 -9.30 4.10 13.31
C LYS A 40 -8.36 5.04 12.56
N THR A 41 -7.88 6.13 13.18
CA THR A 41 -6.83 6.99 12.61
C THR A 41 -5.55 6.18 12.47
N ILE A 42 -4.91 6.28 11.31
CA ILE A 42 -3.64 5.61 11.01
C ILE A 42 -2.52 6.66 10.98
N VAL A 43 -1.45 6.45 11.76
CA VAL A 43 -0.29 7.36 11.83
C VAL A 43 1.01 6.59 11.59
N SER A 44 2.03 7.24 11.03
CA SER A 44 3.35 6.60 10.94
C SER A 44 3.99 6.52 12.32
N ASN A 45 4.64 5.39 12.62
CA ASN A 45 5.45 5.21 13.81
C ASN A 45 6.64 6.20 13.83
N ASN A 46 7.11 6.65 12.66
CA ASN A 46 8.17 7.66 12.53
C ASN A 46 7.72 9.06 12.95
N ASP A 47 6.47 9.41 12.71
CA ASP A 47 5.92 10.72 13.11
C ASP A 47 5.88 10.87 14.63
N TYR A 48 5.85 9.74 15.35
CA TYR A 48 5.82 9.65 16.80
C TYR A 48 7.23 9.75 17.43
N THR A 49 8.23 9.10 16.84
CA THR A 49 9.58 8.99 17.42
C THR A 49 10.42 10.24 17.22
N LYS A 50 10.16 11.03 16.17
CA LYS A 50 10.91 12.25 15.86
C LYS A 50 10.36 13.53 16.50
N GLY A 51 9.43 13.42 17.45
CA GLY A 51 8.86 14.60 18.12
C GLY A 51 8.24 15.59 17.13
N SER A 52 7.68 15.08 16.02
CA SER A 52 7.09 15.93 14.99
C SER A 52 6.04 16.83 15.64
N THR A 53 6.10 18.13 15.35
CA THR A 53 5.18 19.16 15.88
C THR A 53 3.71 18.90 15.53
N LEU A 54 3.43 17.87 14.72
CA LEU A 54 2.11 17.48 14.23
C LEU A 54 1.40 16.48 15.17
N ILE A 55 2.11 15.75 16.03
CA ILE A 55 1.51 14.75 16.92
C ILE A 55 1.87 15.09 18.37
N ASN A 56 0.88 15.58 19.12
CA ASN A 56 1.03 15.82 20.55
C ASN A 56 1.22 14.46 21.26
N PRO A 57 2.33 14.23 21.99
CA PRO A 57 2.54 12.96 22.71
C PRO A 57 1.43 12.64 23.72
N LYS A 58 0.73 13.66 24.22
CA LYS A 58 -0.44 13.50 25.11
C LYS A 58 -1.74 13.15 24.37
N ASN A 59 -1.78 13.41 23.07
CA ASN A 59 -2.93 13.17 22.18
C ASN A 59 -2.43 12.63 20.82
N PRO A 60 -2.01 11.36 20.78
CA PRO A 60 -1.33 10.77 19.62
C PRO A 60 -2.24 10.58 18.40
N PHE A 61 -3.56 10.61 18.61
CA PHE A 61 -4.57 10.48 17.56
C PHE A 61 -5.51 11.68 17.61
N PRO A 62 -5.31 12.69 16.75
CA PRO A 62 -6.05 13.96 16.79
C PRO A 62 -7.56 13.80 16.83
N GLY A 63 -8.10 12.71 16.25
CA GLY A 63 -9.54 12.45 16.21
C GLY A 63 -10.18 12.06 17.54
N CYS A 64 -9.46 11.40 18.46
CA CYS A 64 -10.10 10.90 19.71
C CYS A 64 -9.26 11.00 20.98
N GLY A 65 -7.96 11.35 20.92
CA GLY A 65 -7.14 11.43 22.13
C GLY A 65 -6.84 10.11 22.81
N HIS A 66 -7.13 8.99 22.16
CA HIS A 66 -6.99 7.67 22.74
C HIS A 66 -5.53 7.34 23.07
N GLN A 67 -5.29 6.84 24.28
CA GLN A 67 -3.94 6.54 24.81
C GLN A 67 -3.64 5.03 24.94
N SER A 68 -4.58 4.15 24.59
CA SER A 68 -4.45 2.70 24.83
C SER A 68 -3.69 1.92 23.73
N VAL A 69 -3.76 0.58 23.79
CA VAL A 69 -3.02 -0.38 22.97
C VAL A 69 -3.28 -0.12 21.48
N ARG A 70 -2.21 0.15 20.76
CA ARG A 70 -2.23 0.45 19.32
C ARG A 70 -2.08 -0.85 18.55
N GLU A 71 -2.81 -0.97 17.45
CA GLU A 71 -2.65 -2.10 16.53
C GLU A 71 -1.64 -1.71 15.45
N LEU A 72 -0.69 -2.60 15.17
CA LEU A 72 0.16 -2.45 13.98
C LEU A 72 -0.72 -2.65 12.76
N TRP A 73 -0.65 -1.70 11.83
CA TRP A 73 -1.41 -1.74 10.59
C TRP A 73 -0.52 -1.37 9.41
N PRO A 74 -0.58 -2.07 8.25
CA PRO A 74 -1.29 -3.33 8.04
C PRO A 74 -0.82 -4.43 9.01
N ARG A 75 -1.61 -5.49 9.14
CA ARG A 75 -1.21 -6.64 9.97
C ARG A 75 0.11 -7.23 9.46
N TRP A 76 0.85 -7.87 10.37
CA TRP A 76 2.17 -8.43 10.06
C TRP A 76 2.16 -9.44 8.92
N ASP A 77 1.11 -10.22 8.74
CA ASP A 77 0.95 -11.15 7.61
C ASP A 77 0.82 -10.41 6.26
N VAL A 78 0.14 -9.27 6.23
CA VAL A 78 0.03 -8.43 5.02
C VAL A 78 1.36 -7.73 4.73
N LEU A 79 2.06 -7.28 5.78
CA LEU A 79 3.40 -6.73 5.65
C LEU A 79 4.42 -7.80 5.25
N SER A 80 4.32 -9.01 5.79
CA SER A 80 5.19 -10.12 5.43
C SER A 80 4.92 -10.58 4.01
N LEU A 81 3.70 -10.47 3.47
CA LEU A 81 3.49 -10.68 2.04
C LEU A 81 4.31 -9.67 1.19
N ILE A 82 4.52 -8.44 1.67
CA ILE A 82 5.35 -7.41 1.02
C ILE A 82 6.85 -7.70 1.24
N ASP A 83 7.23 -8.19 2.43
CA ASP A 83 8.62 -8.39 2.85
C ASP A 83 9.20 -9.78 2.48
N ASP A 84 8.39 -10.83 2.50
CA ASP A 84 8.75 -12.25 2.25
C ASP A 84 8.89 -12.57 0.76
N PHE A 85 8.73 -11.58 -0.13
CA PHE A 85 9.03 -11.78 -1.54
C PHE A 85 10.54 -11.84 -1.77
N ASP A 86 11.09 -13.02 -1.50
CA ASP A 86 12.50 -13.33 -1.67
C ASP A 86 12.86 -13.51 -3.15
N ILE A 87 13.09 -12.38 -3.81
CA ILE A 87 13.61 -12.26 -5.18
C ILE A 87 14.91 -13.06 -5.37
N THR A 88 15.64 -13.40 -4.30
CA THR A 88 16.93 -14.10 -4.39
C THR A 88 16.83 -15.56 -4.83
N THR A 89 15.63 -16.11 -4.95
CA THR A 89 15.37 -17.46 -5.45
C THR A 89 15.07 -17.50 -6.96
N LEU A 90 14.91 -16.35 -7.60
CA LEU A 90 14.50 -16.24 -9.00
C LEU A 90 15.70 -15.85 -9.87
N GLU A 91 16.05 -16.71 -10.83
CA GLU A 91 17.25 -16.56 -11.68
C GLU A 91 17.03 -15.61 -12.88
N HIS A 92 15.77 -15.25 -13.18
CA HIS A 92 15.38 -14.44 -14.35
C HIS A 92 14.65 -13.15 -13.96
N GLU A 93 15.16 -12.01 -14.43
CA GLU A 93 14.61 -10.66 -14.19
C GLU A 93 13.16 -10.50 -14.68
N GLU A 94 12.81 -11.19 -15.77
CA GLU A 94 11.46 -11.23 -16.31
C GLU A 94 10.46 -11.86 -15.31
N ASP A 95 10.83 -12.98 -14.70
CA ASP A 95 9.96 -13.68 -13.75
C ASP A 95 9.78 -12.86 -12.46
N ILE A 96 10.85 -12.19 -12.01
CA ILE A 96 10.80 -11.25 -10.89
C ILE A 96 9.80 -10.14 -11.18
N THR A 97 9.88 -9.54 -12.36
CA THR A 97 8.99 -8.44 -12.75
C THR A 97 7.53 -8.90 -12.86
N LYS A 98 7.27 -10.08 -13.45
CA LYS A 98 5.93 -10.68 -13.52
C LYS A 98 5.34 -10.89 -12.13
N ILE A 99 6.14 -11.37 -11.18
CA ILE A 99 5.63 -11.60 -9.83
C ILE A 99 5.44 -10.26 -9.10
N LYS A 100 6.37 -9.29 -9.18
CA LYS A 100 6.17 -7.93 -8.66
C LYS A 100 4.87 -7.32 -9.19
N LEU A 101 4.58 -7.51 -10.48
CA LEU A 101 3.37 -7.03 -11.14
C LEU A 101 2.10 -7.59 -10.50
N ILE A 102 2.03 -8.92 -10.36
CA ILE A 102 0.90 -9.61 -9.70
C ILE A 102 0.79 -9.16 -8.25
N PHE A 103 1.92 -9.10 -7.56
CA PHE A 103 2.00 -8.75 -6.15
C PHE A 103 1.45 -7.36 -5.87
N TYR A 104 2.04 -6.30 -6.45
CA TYR A 104 1.63 -4.93 -6.16
C TYR A 104 0.18 -4.65 -6.55
N CYS A 105 -0.27 -5.19 -7.68
CA CYS A 105 -1.66 -5.04 -8.08
C CYS A 105 -2.61 -5.74 -7.10
N SER A 106 -2.30 -6.95 -6.65
CA SER A 106 -3.15 -7.71 -5.72
C SER A 106 -3.15 -7.09 -4.33
N SER A 107 -1.98 -6.65 -3.85
CA SER A 107 -1.82 -5.95 -2.57
C SER A 107 -2.66 -4.67 -2.55
N PHE A 108 -2.61 -3.85 -3.60
CA PHE A 108 -3.46 -2.66 -3.64
C PHE A 108 -4.95 -2.98 -3.77
N ASP A 109 -5.33 -3.97 -4.60
CA ASP A 109 -6.72 -4.40 -4.74
C ASP A 109 -7.29 -4.87 -3.37
N PHE A 110 -6.50 -5.62 -2.60
CA PHE A 110 -6.83 -6.07 -1.24
C PHE A 110 -6.93 -4.91 -0.24
N LEU A 111 -5.93 -4.04 -0.21
CA LEU A 111 -5.96 -2.86 0.65
C LEU A 111 -7.22 -2.03 0.35
N PHE A 112 -7.45 -1.68 -0.91
CA PHE A 112 -8.60 -0.88 -1.31
C PHE A 112 -9.94 -1.52 -0.93
N GLU A 113 -10.07 -2.84 -1.04
CA GLU A 113 -11.23 -3.58 -0.55
C GLU A 113 -11.40 -3.45 0.98
N SER A 114 -10.32 -3.64 1.74
CA SER A 114 -10.34 -3.46 3.20
C SER A 114 -10.74 -2.03 3.60
N PHE A 115 -10.30 -1.02 2.84
CA PHE A 115 -10.77 0.35 3.05
C PHE A 115 -12.26 0.50 2.77
N LEU A 116 -12.79 -0.10 1.69
CA LEU A 116 -14.21 -0.04 1.39
C LEU A 116 -15.08 -0.75 2.42
N VAL A 117 -14.61 -1.87 2.98
CA VAL A 117 -15.24 -2.52 4.14
C VAL A 117 -15.39 -1.51 5.28
N ASN A 118 -14.29 -0.90 5.71
CA ASN A 118 -14.30 0.05 6.83
C ASN A 118 -15.15 1.29 6.53
N PHE A 119 -15.17 1.76 5.27
CA PHE A 119 -15.98 2.91 4.87
C PHE A 119 -17.48 2.56 4.89
N LEU A 120 -17.87 1.37 4.43
CA LEU A 120 -19.25 0.89 4.52
C LEU A 120 -19.71 0.66 5.97
N GLU A 121 -18.83 0.13 6.83
CA GLU A 121 -19.10 -0.02 8.26
C GLU A 121 -19.33 1.35 8.92
N LYS A 122 -18.54 2.36 8.55
CA LYS A 122 -18.70 3.73 9.07
C LYS A 122 -20.04 4.36 8.72
N VAL A 123 -20.62 4.02 7.57
CA VAL A 123 -21.99 4.45 7.20
C VAL A 123 -23.07 3.51 7.72
N ASN A 124 -22.75 2.68 8.72
CA ASN A 124 -23.65 1.74 9.40
C ASN A 124 -24.24 0.65 8.49
N THR A 125 -23.50 0.22 7.47
CA THR A 125 -23.91 -0.93 6.64
C THR A 125 -23.73 -2.22 7.42
N GLN A 126 -24.75 -3.10 7.41
CA GLN A 126 -24.66 -4.40 8.08
C GLN A 126 -23.63 -5.30 7.41
N ARG A 127 -22.90 -6.11 8.19
CA ARG A 127 -21.79 -6.94 7.69
C ARG A 127 -22.17 -7.87 6.53
N GLN A 128 -23.32 -8.55 6.64
CA GLN A 128 -23.81 -9.43 5.57
C GLN A 128 -24.04 -8.68 4.25
N LEU A 129 -24.52 -7.44 4.34
CA LEU A 129 -24.74 -6.60 3.16
C LEU A 129 -23.41 -6.06 2.60
N ILE A 130 -22.41 -5.79 3.44
CA ILE A 130 -21.06 -5.44 3.00
C ILE A 130 -20.46 -6.57 2.19
N ASP A 131 -20.49 -7.79 2.72
CA ASP A 131 -19.94 -8.96 2.04
C ASP A 131 -20.65 -9.17 0.68
N TYR A 132 -21.98 -9.05 0.63
CA TYR A 132 -22.76 -9.09 -0.61
C TYR A 132 -22.40 -7.98 -1.62
N ILE A 133 -22.27 -6.73 -1.15
CA ILE A 133 -21.91 -5.58 -1.99
C ILE A 133 -20.51 -5.79 -2.59
N LEU A 134 -19.53 -6.20 -1.79
CA LEU A 134 -18.16 -6.35 -2.25
C LEU A 134 -17.98 -7.58 -3.16
N ASP A 135 -18.74 -8.65 -2.94
CA ASP A 135 -18.79 -9.80 -3.84
C ASP A 135 -19.38 -9.40 -5.22
N THR A 136 -20.51 -8.66 -5.20
CA THR A 136 -21.13 -8.12 -6.42
C THR A 136 -20.24 -7.09 -7.14
N ASN A 137 -19.39 -6.39 -6.39
CA ASN A 137 -18.41 -5.42 -6.87
C ASN A 137 -16.97 -5.97 -6.79
N SER A 138 -16.77 -7.25 -7.10
CA SER A 138 -15.45 -7.90 -7.03
C SER A 138 -14.41 -7.29 -7.98
N GLU A 139 -14.84 -6.71 -9.09
CA GLU A 139 -13.95 -6.04 -10.03
C GLU A 139 -13.53 -4.64 -9.55
N PHE A 140 -12.25 -4.31 -9.66
CA PHE A 140 -11.73 -3.00 -9.25
C PHE A 140 -12.46 -1.79 -9.85
N PRO A 141 -12.85 -1.73 -11.16
CA PRO A 141 -13.62 -0.58 -11.66
C PRO A 141 -14.97 -0.40 -10.93
N LYS A 142 -15.61 -1.51 -10.53
CA LYS A 142 -16.84 -1.50 -9.73
C LYS A 142 -16.56 -1.00 -8.30
N ARG A 143 -15.44 -1.42 -7.69
CA ARG A 143 -14.97 -0.88 -6.39
C ARG A 143 -14.69 0.62 -6.43
N VAL A 144 -14.07 1.11 -7.50
CA VAL A 144 -13.85 2.56 -7.71
C VAL A 144 -15.19 3.29 -7.88
N ALA A 145 -16.14 2.71 -8.62
CA ALA A 145 -17.48 3.28 -8.74
C ALA A 145 -18.22 3.32 -7.40
N LEU A 146 -18.08 2.28 -6.57
CA LEU A 146 -18.61 2.24 -5.20
C LEU A 146 -17.98 3.34 -4.34
N PHE A 147 -16.66 3.48 -4.36
CA PHE A 147 -15.97 4.59 -3.69
C PHE A 147 -16.52 5.95 -4.11
N ASN A 148 -16.69 6.18 -5.42
CA ASN A 148 -17.17 7.46 -5.93
C ASN A 148 -18.59 7.76 -5.43
N LYS A 149 -19.43 6.73 -5.31
CA LYS A 149 -20.80 6.86 -4.77
C LYS A 149 -20.78 7.15 -3.26
N LEU A 150 -19.92 6.47 -2.49
CA LEU A 150 -19.83 6.64 -1.04
C LEU A 150 -19.21 7.98 -0.64
N SER A 151 -18.16 8.42 -1.35
CA SER A 151 -17.44 9.67 -1.05
C SER A 151 -18.07 10.90 -1.68
N GLY A 152 -18.86 10.75 -2.75
CA GLY A 152 -19.32 11.87 -3.58
C GLY A 152 -18.23 12.51 -4.45
N GLU A 153 -17.00 11.97 -4.43
CA GLU A 153 -15.85 12.47 -5.17
C GLU A 153 -15.31 11.39 -6.12
N LYS A 154 -14.65 11.78 -7.23
CA LYS A 154 -13.97 10.80 -8.08
C LYS A 154 -12.62 10.44 -7.47
N LEU A 155 -12.31 9.15 -7.31
CA LEU A 155 -11.02 8.68 -6.77
C LEU A 155 -9.82 9.34 -7.45
N LYS A 156 -9.84 9.44 -8.79
CA LYS A 156 -8.78 10.10 -9.56
C LYS A 156 -8.54 11.55 -9.12
N ASP A 157 -9.62 12.30 -8.88
CA ASP A 157 -9.54 13.71 -8.50
C ASP A 157 -9.07 13.85 -7.04
N VAL A 158 -9.54 12.96 -6.17
CA VAL A 158 -9.07 12.84 -4.78
C VAL A 158 -7.56 12.60 -4.72
N LEU A 159 -7.05 11.64 -5.49
CA LEU A 159 -5.61 11.34 -5.54
C LEU A 159 -4.81 12.50 -6.11
N LYS A 160 -5.25 13.07 -7.24
CA LYS A 160 -4.59 14.20 -7.89
C LYS A 160 -4.49 15.41 -6.96
N ASN A 161 -5.58 15.78 -6.28
CA ASN A 161 -5.64 16.95 -5.41
C ASN A 161 -4.78 16.79 -4.14
N ASN A 162 -4.31 15.58 -3.84
CA ASN A 162 -3.50 15.28 -2.65
C ASN A 162 -2.08 14.81 -3.01
N GLY A 163 -1.60 15.17 -4.21
CA GLY A 163 -0.21 14.91 -4.61
C GLY A 163 0.08 13.50 -5.12
N PHE A 164 -0.96 12.69 -5.36
CA PHE A 164 -0.85 11.31 -5.87
C PHE A 164 -1.34 11.19 -7.32
N SER A 165 -1.10 12.22 -8.14
CA SER A 165 -1.57 12.27 -9.54
C SER A 165 -1.08 11.09 -10.38
N ASP A 166 0.18 10.70 -10.14
CA ASP A 166 0.86 9.71 -10.96
C ASP A 166 0.46 8.30 -10.52
N PHE A 167 0.29 8.09 -9.21
CA PHE A 167 -0.09 6.81 -8.62
C PHE A 167 -1.30 6.18 -9.32
N GLY A 168 -2.41 6.93 -9.46
CA GLY A 168 -3.63 6.40 -10.08
C GLY A 168 -3.44 6.00 -11.55
N THR A 169 -2.56 6.70 -12.26
CA THR A 169 -2.25 6.39 -13.68
C THR A 169 -1.34 5.16 -13.78
N GLN A 170 -0.28 5.10 -12.97
CA GLN A 170 0.66 3.97 -12.97
C GLN A 170 0.00 2.69 -12.45
N GLN A 171 -0.84 2.78 -11.42
CA GLN A 171 -1.57 1.63 -10.87
C GLN A 171 -2.52 1.02 -11.91
N ARG A 172 -3.23 1.87 -12.66
CA ARG A 172 -4.10 1.40 -13.73
C ARG A 172 -3.30 0.69 -14.82
N PHE A 173 -2.17 1.29 -15.23
CA PHE A 173 -1.28 0.67 -16.21
C PHE A 173 -0.80 -0.70 -15.75
N LEU A 174 -0.23 -0.80 -14.53
CA LEU A 174 0.21 -2.09 -13.99
C LEU A 174 -0.92 -3.12 -13.93
N ARG A 175 -2.16 -2.72 -13.59
CA ARG A 175 -3.30 -3.66 -13.59
C ARG A 175 -3.69 -4.14 -14.98
N GLU A 176 -3.65 -3.26 -15.98
CA GLU A 176 -3.83 -3.65 -17.38
C GLU A 176 -2.77 -4.68 -17.78
N LYS A 177 -1.51 -4.45 -17.38
CA LYS A 177 -0.40 -5.36 -17.68
C LYS A 177 -0.47 -6.68 -16.92
N ARG A 178 -0.94 -6.68 -15.67
CA ARG A 178 -1.24 -7.91 -14.94
C ARG A 178 -2.31 -8.72 -15.67
N ASN A 179 -3.38 -8.07 -16.12
CA ASN A 179 -4.44 -8.77 -16.84
C ASN A 179 -3.95 -9.30 -18.20
N GLU A 180 -3.08 -8.57 -18.90
CA GLU A 180 -2.40 -9.08 -20.11
C GLU A 180 -1.52 -10.30 -19.79
N LEU A 181 -0.72 -10.26 -18.72
CA LEU A 181 0.11 -11.38 -18.27
C LEU A 181 -0.72 -12.65 -18.02
N VAL A 182 -1.88 -12.51 -17.40
CA VAL A 182 -2.74 -13.65 -17.03
C VAL A 182 -3.52 -14.20 -18.24
N HIS A 183 -3.87 -13.36 -19.21
CA HIS A 183 -4.84 -13.73 -20.26
C HIS A 183 -4.31 -13.69 -21.70
N LYS A 184 -3.10 -13.18 -21.95
CA LYS A 184 -2.54 -12.97 -23.30
C LYS A 184 -1.04 -13.27 -23.33
N THR A 185 -0.43 -13.16 -24.52
CA THR A 185 1.02 -13.13 -24.68
C THR A 185 1.56 -11.86 -24.04
N PHE A 186 2.44 -12.03 -23.05
CA PHE A 186 3.05 -10.93 -22.30
C PHE A 186 4.29 -10.44 -23.05
N ASP A 187 4.14 -9.35 -23.81
CA ASP A 187 5.23 -8.68 -24.53
C ASP A 187 5.31 -7.23 -24.07
N ILE A 188 6.33 -6.92 -23.27
CA ILE A 188 6.43 -5.63 -22.60
C ILE A 188 7.86 -5.22 -22.33
N ASP A 189 8.05 -3.90 -22.38
CA ASP A 189 9.26 -3.24 -21.93
C ASP A 189 9.32 -3.21 -20.39
N PHE A 190 10.25 -3.98 -19.84
CA PHE A 190 10.49 -4.09 -18.40
C PHE A 190 10.94 -2.76 -17.77
N ASP A 191 11.60 -1.87 -18.53
CA ASP A 191 12.03 -0.56 -18.01
C ASP A 191 10.83 0.34 -17.71
N ILE A 192 9.76 0.21 -18.49
CA ILE A 192 8.50 0.94 -18.25
C ILE A 192 7.87 0.42 -16.95
N LEU A 193 7.81 -0.89 -16.76
CA LEU A 193 7.25 -1.48 -15.54
C LEU A 193 8.04 -1.07 -14.29
N ASN A 194 9.37 -1.05 -14.36
CA ASN A 194 10.22 -0.63 -13.25
C ASN A 194 9.95 0.81 -12.80
N LYS A 195 9.80 1.75 -13.75
CA LYS A 195 9.40 3.13 -13.44
C LYS A 195 8.02 3.22 -12.80
N CYS A 196 7.08 2.37 -13.23
CA CYS A 196 5.77 2.29 -12.60
C CYS A 196 5.89 1.77 -11.15
N PHE A 197 6.71 0.74 -10.90
CA PHE A 197 6.91 0.18 -9.56
C PHE A 197 7.46 1.21 -8.59
N GLU A 198 8.45 2.02 -8.99
CA GLU A 198 9.00 3.08 -8.13
C GLU A 198 7.90 4.02 -7.58
N VAL A 199 6.93 4.39 -8.42
CA VAL A 199 5.79 5.23 -8.01
C VAL A 199 4.86 4.46 -7.05
N ILE A 200 4.55 3.20 -7.35
CA ILE A 200 3.66 2.40 -6.50
C ILE A 200 4.29 2.12 -5.14
N GLU A 201 5.55 1.71 -5.10
CA GLU A 201 6.32 1.45 -3.89
C GLU A 201 6.36 2.69 -2.99
N ARG A 202 6.59 3.86 -3.58
CA ARG A 202 6.64 5.14 -2.86
C ARG A 202 5.30 5.59 -2.28
N ASP A 203 4.20 5.38 -3.03
CA ASP A 203 2.93 6.08 -2.76
C ASP A 203 1.79 5.16 -2.28
N MET A 204 1.83 3.84 -2.53
CA MET A 204 0.73 2.91 -2.25
C MET A 204 0.20 3.01 -0.81
N LEU A 205 1.09 2.87 0.17
CA LEU A 205 0.71 2.94 1.59
C LEU A 205 0.27 4.35 1.98
N LYS A 206 0.91 5.39 1.42
CA LYS A 206 0.56 6.79 1.70
C LYS A 206 -0.85 7.11 1.19
N VAL A 207 -1.16 6.67 -0.03
CA VAL A 207 -2.50 6.78 -0.63
C VAL A 207 -3.52 6.09 0.26
N PHE A 208 -3.24 4.86 0.69
CA PHE A 208 -4.16 4.13 1.55
C PHE A 208 -4.42 4.86 2.87
N VAL A 209 -3.35 5.24 3.58
CA VAL A 209 -3.43 5.93 4.87
C VAL A 209 -4.18 7.26 4.73
N PHE A 210 -3.90 7.99 3.66
CA PHE A 210 -4.62 9.21 3.32
C PHE A 210 -6.12 8.97 3.15
N LEU A 211 -6.52 7.99 2.32
CA LEU A 211 -7.93 7.66 2.10
C LEU A 211 -8.60 7.26 3.42
N HIS A 212 -7.94 6.42 4.20
CA HIS A 212 -8.45 5.95 5.48
C HIS A 212 -8.68 7.11 6.45
N ASN A 213 -7.68 7.98 6.63
CA ASN A 213 -7.80 9.12 7.54
C ASN A 213 -8.83 10.14 7.05
N LYS A 214 -8.92 10.38 5.74
CA LYS A 214 -9.87 11.34 5.16
C LYS A 214 -11.32 10.89 5.32
N TYR A 215 -11.62 9.62 5.05
CA TYR A 215 -13.01 9.15 4.95
C TYR A 215 -13.46 8.32 6.15
N ILE A 216 -12.56 7.68 6.89
CA ILE A 216 -12.92 6.80 8.02
C ILE A 216 -12.71 7.49 9.36
N SER A 217 -11.65 8.27 9.52
CA SER A 217 -11.27 8.80 10.84
C SER A 217 -11.91 10.15 11.22
N THR A 218 -12.42 10.91 10.26
CA THR A 218 -13.10 12.20 10.47
C THR A 218 -14.52 12.01 11.01
N ARG A 219 -14.78 12.47 12.24
CA ARG A 219 -16.14 12.62 12.81
C ARG A 219 -16.68 14.02 12.53
#